data_AF-A0A530BCS9-F1
#
_entry.id   AF-A0A530BCS9-F1
#
_cell.length_a   1.000
_cell.length_b   1.000
_cell.length_c   1.000
_cell.angle_alpha   90.00
_cell.angle_beta   90.00
_cell.angle_gamma   90.00
#
_symmetry.space_group_name_H-M   'P 1'
#
loop_
_entity.id
_entity.type
_entity.pdbx_description
1 polymer ?
#
loop_
_entity_poly.entity_id
_entity_poly.type
_entity_poly.pdbx_seq_one_letter_code
_entity_poly.pdbx_strand_id
1 'polypeptide(L)'
;FAGNLIETLRRRELDALGTRLAAQTGQSFNRAGKGYFVSGTYSQRFALASGRFAMIDDGLGFQLVPWTPSLERHVGKHVSGVIRGDGGADWNFGRKLSLGL
;
A
#
# COMPACT_ATOMS: atom_id res chain seq x y z
N PHE A 1 19.84 -14.02 6.53
CA PHE A 1 19.31 -14.15 7.92
C PHE A 1 18.96 -12.82 8.62
N ALA A 2 19.28 -11.63 8.08
CA ALA A 2 18.86 -10.34 8.67
C ALA A 2 17.45 -9.85 8.26
N GLY A 3 16.85 -10.41 7.21
CA GLY A 3 15.57 -9.93 6.66
C GLY A 3 14.37 -10.11 7.58
N ASN A 4 14.37 -11.12 8.46
CA ASN A 4 13.20 -11.46 9.27
C ASN A 4 13.00 -10.51 10.47
N LEU A 5 14.10 -9.97 11.03
CA LEU A 5 14.03 -9.00 12.12
C LEU A 5 13.53 -7.64 11.62
N ILE A 6 14.05 -7.18 10.49
CA ILE A 6 13.63 -5.93 9.84
C ILE A 6 12.17 -6.02 9.41
N GLU A 7 11.72 -7.16 8.91
CA GLU A 7 10.31 -7.36 8.56
C GLU A 7 9.39 -7.29 9.78
N THR A 8 9.81 -7.82 10.92
CA THR A 8 9.02 -7.78 12.16
C THR A 8 8.91 -6.35 12.69
N LEU A 9 10.00 -5.58 12.66
CA LEU A 9 10.01 -4.16 13.03
C LEU A 9 9.12 -3.34 12.08
N ARG A 10 9.29 -3.54 10.78
CA ARG A 10 8.46 -2.93 9.74
C ARG A 10 6.99 -3.21 9.98
N ARG A 11 6.61 -4.47 10.27
CA ARG A 11 5.22 -4.84 10.54
C ARG A 11 4.66 -4.08 11.75
N ARG A 12 5.41 -3.95 12.84
CA ARG A 12 4.98 -3.17 14.02
C ARG A 12 4.82 -1.69 13.71
N GLU A 13 5.74 -1.13 12.94
CA GLU A 13 5.69 0.29 12.54
C GLU A 13 4.49 0.58 11.65
N LEU A 14 4.21 -0.32 10.70
CA LEU A 14 3.02 -0.25 9.86
C LEU A 14 1.73 -0.43 10.65
N ASP A 15 1.72 -1.34 11.63
CA ASP A 15 0.55 -1.57 12.47
C ASP A 15 0.24 -0.34 13.33
N ALA A 16 1.26 0.25 13.96
CA ALA A 16 1.11 1.48 14.73
C ALA A 16 0.64 2.65 13.86
N LEU A 17 1.19 2.79 12.64
CA LEU A 17 0.75 3.81 11.68
C LEU A 17 -0.70 3.55 11.24
N GLY A 18 -1.02 2.30 10.90
CA GLY A 18 -2.35 1.87 10.49
C GLY A 18 -3.39 2.15 11.58
N THR A 19 -3.14 1.77 12.83
CA THR A 19 -4.05 2.08 13.94
C THR A 19 -4.23 3.59 14.13
N ARG A 20 -3.16 4.38 14.01
CA ARG A 20 -3.24 5.85 14.12
C ARG A 20 -4.03 6.47 12.98
N LEU A 21 -3.87 5.98 11.76
CA LEU A 21 -4.62 6.44 10.60
C LEU A 21 -6.09 6.04 10.75
N ALA A 22 -6.38 4.80 11.14
CA ALA A 22 -7.73 4.31 11.38
C ALA A 22 -8.47 5.15 12.43
N ALA A 23 -7.78 5.53 13.51
CA ALA A 23 -8.35 6.42 14.53
C ALA A 23 -8.60 7.85 14.02
N GLN A 24 -7.81 8.34 13.06
CA GLN A 24 -7.93 9.69 12.50
C GLN A 24 -8.95 9.78 11.35
N THR A 25 -8.95 8.81 10.43
CA THR A 25 -9.85 8.79 9.27
C THR A 25 -11.15 8.05 9.54
N GLY A 26 -11.25 7.29 10.64
CA GLY A 26 -12.40 6.44 10.96
C GLY A 26 -12.49 5.19 10.08
N GLN A 27 -11.45 4.87 9.30
CA GLN A 27 -11.43 3.76 8.36
C GLN A 27 -10.77 2.51 8.95
N SER A 28 -11.16 1.33 8.46
CA SER A 28 -10.55 0.07 8.90
C SER A 28 -9.16 -0.12 8.29
N PHE A 29 -8.16 -0.39 9.12
CA PHE A 29 -6.83 -0.76 8.65
C PHE A 29 -6.78 -2.25 8.27
N ASN A 30 -6.64 -2.52 6.98
CA ASN A 30 -6.51 -3.86 6.42
C ASN A 30 -5.04 -4.15 6.06
N ARG A 31 -4.44 -5.18 6.65
CA ARG A 31 -3.07 -5.57 6.30
C ARG A 31 -3.04 -6.24 4.92
N ALA A 32 -2.28 -5.66 3.99
CA ALA A 32 -1.92 -6.35 2.76
C ALA A 32 -0.90 -7.45 3.07
N GLY A 33 -1.30 -8.71 3.00
CA GLY A 33 -0.38 -9.85 3.13
C GLY A 33 0.58 -9.94 1.94
N LYS A 34 1.77 -10.49 2.13
CA LYS A 34 2.68 -10.84 1.01
C LYS A 34 1.98 -11.78 0.03
N GLY A 35 2.04 -11.49 -1.27
CA GLY A 35 1.41 -12.29 -2.31
C GLY A 35 -0.09 -12.03 -2.53
N TYR A 36 -0.68 -11.08 -1.80
CA TYR A 36 -2.08 -10.71 -2.00
C TYR A 36 -2.22 -9.59 -3.03
N PHE A 37 -3.29 -9.67 -3.81
CA PHE A 37 -3.73 -8.61 -4.71
C PHE A 37 -4.30 -7.46 -3.88
N VAL A 38 -3.80 -6.26 -4.12
CA VAL A 38 -4.25 -5.01 -3.51
C VAL A 38 -4.85 -4.17 -4.61
N SER A 39 -6.02 -3.60 -4.36
CA SER A 39 -6.69 -2.67 -5.27
C SER A 39 -7.28 -1.54 -4.43
N GLY A 40 -7.26 -0.32 -4.97
CA GLY A 40 -7.86 0.84 -4.34
C GLY A 40 -7.24 2.14 -4.82
N THR A 41 -7.69 3.25 -4.27
CA THR A 41 -7.19 4.58 -4.58
C THR A 41 -5.92 4.86 -3.80
N TYR A 42 -4.83 5.18 -4.50
CA TYR A 42 -3.61 5.62 -3.83
C TYR A 42 -3.83 7.00 -3.21
N SER A 43 -3.87 7.08 -1.89
CA SER A 43 -4.19 8.30 -1.14
C SER A 43 -2.93 9.13 -0.88
N GLN A 44 -1.95 8.58 -0.16
CA GLN A 44 -0.75 9.30 0.22
C GLN A 44 0.44 8.38 0.53
N ARG A 45 1.66 8.96 0.49
CA ARG A 45 2.91 8.28 0.88
C ARG A 45 3.30 8.62 2.32
N PHE A 46 3.88 7.64 2.99
CA PHE A 46 4.48 7.76 4.31
C PHE A 46 5.95 7.34 4.24
N ALA A 47 6.84 8.19 4.73
CA ALA A 47 8.24 7.87 4.92
C ALA A 47 8.43 7.44 6.37
N LEU A 48 8.78 6.17 6.58
CA LEU A 48 9.05 5.57 7.89
C LEU A 48 10.53 5.18 8.00
N ALA A 49 10.98 4.88 9.23
CA ALA A 49 12.36 4.42 9.44
C ALA A 49 12.64 3.10 8.74
N SER A 50 11.62 2.23 8.60
CA SER A 50 11.73 0.94 7.93
C SER A 50 11.66 1.00 6.39
N GLY A 51 11.37 2.17 5.81
CA GLY A 51 11.18 2.37 4.38
C GLY A 51 9.99 3.26 4.03
N ARG A 52 9.65 3.32 2.75
CA ARG A 52 8.52 4.12 2.26
C ARG A 52 7.31 3.24 2.02
N PHE A 53 6.14 3.75 2.37
CA PHE A 53 4.87 3.04 2.25
C PHE A 53 3.80 3.93 1.64
N ALA A 54 2.93 3.33 0.85
CA ALA A 54 1.76 3.98 0.27
C ALA A 54 0.51 3.50 1.01
N MET A 55 -0.43 4.41 1.21
CA MET A 55 -1.77 4.10 1.67
C MET A 55 -2.69 3.94 0.46
N ILE A 56 -3.26 2.75 0.32
CA ILE A 56 -4.24 2.42 -0.70
C ILE A 56 -5.59 2.31 -0.01
N ASP A 57 -6.54 3.12 -0.45
CA ASP A 57 -7.90 3.18 0.07
C ASP A 57 -8.83 2.35 -0.83
N ASP A 58 -9.45 1.30 -0.29
CA ASP A 58 -10.40 0.45 -1.02
C ASP A 58 -11.86 0.95 -0.84
N GLY A 59 -12.07 2.12 -0.22
CA GLY A 59 -13.39 2.67 0.09
C GLY A 59 -14.05 2.07 1.34
N LEU A 60 -13.77 0.81 1.67
CA LEU A 60 -14.22 0.15 2.91
C LEU A 60 -13.18 0.22 4.05
N GLY A 61 -11.95 0.53 3.68
CA GLY A 61 -10.80 0.60 4.57
C GLY A 61 -9.57 0.95 3.76
N PHE A 62 -8.41 0.89 4.39
CA PHE A 62 -7.15 1.18 3.73
C PHE A 62 -6.09 0.16 4.06
N GLN A 63 -5.13 0.02 3.15
CA GLN A 63 -4.00 -0.89 3.26
C GLN A 63 -2.70 -0.12 3.11
N LEU A 64 -1.72 -0.48 3.93
CA LEU A 64 -0.36 0.04 3.81
C LEU A 64 0.48 -0.95 3.02
N VAL A 65 1.03 -0.48 1.91
CA VAL A 65 1.82 -1.28 0.96
C VAL A 65 3.20 -0.64 0.77
N PRO A 66 4.23 -1.40 0.40
CA PRO A 66 5.52 -0.83 0.03
C PRO A 66 5.34 0.20 -1.10
N TRP A 67 5.86 1.41 -0.90
CA TRP A 67 5.81 2.46 -1.90
C TRP A 67 6.81 2.16 -3.02
N THR A 68 6.39 2.39 -4.26
CA THR A 68 7.25 2.34 -5.44
C THR A 68 7.15 3.67 -6.20
N PRO A 69 8.21 4.09 -6.91
CA PRO A 69 8.20 5.35 -7.65
C PRO A 69 7.10 5.42 -8.72
N SER A 70 6.65 4.27 -9.23
CA SER A 70 5.55 4.20 -10.20
C SER A 70 4.21 4.69 -9.62
N LEU A 71 3.94 4.47 -8.32
CA LEU A 71 2.73 4.97 -7.65
C LEU A 71 2.69 6.50 -7.58
N GLU A 72 3.84 7.17 -7.51
CA GLU A 72 3.91 8.63 -7.30
C GLU A 72 3.20 9.42 -8.41
N ARG A 73 3.16 8.87 -9.63
CA ARG A 73 2.44 9.49 -10.76
C ARG A 73 0.92 9.27 -10.74
N HIS A 74 0.43 8.49 -9.78
CA HIS A 74 -0.95 8.04 -9.67
C HIS A 74 -1.59 8.38 -8.30
N VAL A 75 -1.08 9.39 -7.60
CA VAL A 75 -1.74 9.94 -6.39
C VAL A 75 -3.17 10.34 -6.73
N GLY A 76 -4.12 9.93 -5.89
CA GLY A 76 -5.55 10.18 -6.08
C GLY A 76 -6.19 9.34 -7.19
N LYS A 77 -5.49 8.35 -7.74
CA LYS A 77 -6.02 7.44 -8.77
C LYS A 77 -6.21 6.04 -8.23
N HIS A 78 -7.16 5.32 -8.81
CA HIS A 78 -7.34 3.90 -8.58
C HIS A 78 -6.14 3.13 -9.15
N VAL A 79 -5.51 2.33 -8.31
CA VAL A 79 -4.38 1.48 -8.61
C VAL A 79 -4.68 0.07 -8.15
N SER A 80 -4.12 -0.91 -8.82
CA SER A 80 -4.17 -2.31 -8.40
C SER A 80 -2.81 -2.93 -8.53
N GLY A 81 -2.50 -4.00 -7.81
CA GLY A 81 -1.16 -4.57 -7.83
C GLY A 81 -0.99 -5.75 -6.90
N VAL A 82 0.14 -6.43 -7.02
CA VAL A 82 0.52 -7.56 -6.17
C VAL A 82 1.77 -7.20 -5.37
N ILE A 83 1.73 -7.43 -4.07
CA ILE A 83 2.89 -7.24 -3.20
C ILE A 83 3.83 -8.43 -3.36
N ARG A 84 5.04 -8.19 -3.87
CA ARG A 84 6.07 -9.22 -3.99
C ARG A 84 6.74 -9.46 -2.64
N GLY A 85 7.11 -10.71 -2.40
CA GLY A 85 7.72 -11.14 -1.13
C GLY A 85 9.09 -10.52 -0.84
N ASP A 86 9.76 -9.96 -1.86
CA ASP A 86 11.07 -9.31 -1.77
C ASP A 86 11.00 -7.85 -1.24
N GLY A 87 9.80 -7.30 -1.08
CA GLY A 87 9.60 -5.91 -0.65
C GLY A 87 9.26 -4.95 -1.79
N GLY A 88 9.22 -5.43 -3.04
CA GLY A 88 8.61 -4.73 -4.16
C GLY A 88 7.10 -4.91 -4.24
N ALA A 89 6.46 -4.11 -5.09
CA ALA A 89 5.06 -4.28 -5.47
C ALA A 89 4.94 -4.05 -6.98
N ASP A 90 4.25 -4.96 -7.65
CA ASP A 90 3.95 -4.89 -9.08
C ASP A 90 2.58 -4.22 -9.24
N TRP A 91 2.57 -3.01 -9.79
CA TRP A 91 1.36 -2.18 -9.88
C TRP A 91 0.81 -2.17 -11.31
N ASN A 92 -0.46 -2.55 -11.42
CA ASN A 92 -1.33 -2.32 -12.55
C ASN A 92 -2.16 -1.05 -12.33
N PHE A 93 -1.68 0.06 -12.88
CA PHE A 93 -2.41 1.31 -12.99
C PHE A 93 -3.37 1.17 -14.16
N GLY A 94 -4.59 0.67 -13.90
CA GLY A 94 -5.58 0.39 -14.93
C GLY A 94 -5.57 1.45 -16.02
N ARG A 95 -5.11 1.06 -17.22
CA ARG A 95 -5.28 1.87 -18.42
C ARG A 95 -6.76 2.23 -18.48
N LYS A 96 -7.06 3.50 -18.70
CA LYS A 96 -8.34 3.94 -19.26
C LYS A 96 -8.58 2.98 -20.44
N LEU A 97 -9.46 2.01 -20.27
CA LEU A 97 -10.09 1.34 -21.39
C LEU A 97 -10.83 2.48 -22.07
N SER A 98 -10.16 3.15 -22.99
CA SER A 98 -10.82 3.65 -24.17
C SER A 98 -11.56 2.45 -24.71
N LEU A 99 -12.87 2.45 -24.46
CA LEU A 99 -13.84 1.69 -25.22
C LEU A 99 -13.60 2.09 -26.68
N GLY A 100 -12.74 1.33 -27.36
CA GLY A 100 -12.56 1.40 -28.79
C GLY A 100 -13.76 0.69 -29.40
N LEU A 101 -14.47 1.43 -30.25
CA LEU A 101 -15.57 0.96 -31.10
C LEU A 101 -15.30 -0.40 -31.75
#